data_AF-A0A4Y2PWQ9-F1
#
_entry.id   AF-A0A4Y2PWQ9-F1
#
_cell.length_a   1.000
_cell.length_b   1.000
_cell.length_c   1.000
_cell.angle_alpha   90.00
_cell.angle_beta   90.00
_cell.angle_gamma   90.00
#
_symmetry.space_group_name_H-M   'P 1'
#
loop_
_entity.id
_entity.type
_entity.pdbx_description
1 polymer ?
#
loop_
_entity_poly.entity_id
_entity_poly.type
_entity_poly.pdbx_seq_one_letter_code
_entity_poly.pdbx_strand_id
1 'polypeptide(L)'
;MSWKEKWSQEKSENLPKTAISSLIKCDKTFFPNISILLKLLLCLAVVPVSVATMERSFSSLKRLKTYLRNTTSEIRLNGLALLSIHRDIKLRDEEVLDKFANIPRNLNFVL
;
A
#
# COMPACT_ATOMS: atom_id res chain seq x y z
N MET A 1 39.26 -3.46 -4.40
CA MET A 1 38.26 -4.41 -4.93
C MET A 1 37.07 -3.63 -5.46
N SER A 2 36.92 -3.59 -6.78
CA SER A 2 35.75 -3.06 -7.46
C SER A 2 34.55 -4.00 -7.29
N TRP A 3 33.33 -3.47 -7.30
CA TRP A 3 32.10 -4.27 -7.25
C TRP A 3 32.06 -5.32 -8.38
N LYS A 4 32.60 -4.97 -9.56
CA LYS A 4 32.75 -5.89 -10.70
C LYS A 4 33.68 -7.06 -10.39
N GLU A 5 34.77 -6.81 -9.68
CA GLU A 5 35.75 -7.84 -9.28
C GLU A 5 35.16 -8.78 -8.22
N LYS A 6 34.38 -8.23 -7.28
CA LYS A 6 33.66 -9.02 -6.26
C LYS A 6 32.74 -10.07 -6.90
N TRP A 7 31.99 -9.69 -7.94
CA TRP A 7 31.10 -10.61 -8.64
C TRP A 7 31.79 -11.46 -9.71
N SER A 8 33.00 -11.09 -10.14
CA SER A 8 33.80 -11.90 -11.06
C SER A 8 34.48 -13.08 -10.37
N GLN A 9 34.63 -13.04 -9.04
CA GLN A 9 35.22 -14.13 -8.24
C GLN A 9 34.18 -15.08 -7.65
N GLU A 10 32.91 -14.69 -7.63
CA GLU A 10 31.82 -15.47 -7.06
C GLU A 10 31.30 -16.52 -8.07
N LYS A 11 30.95 -17.74 -7.62
CA LYS A 11 30.37 -18.78 -8.49
C LYS A 11 29.04 -18.29 -9.08
N SER A 12 28.76 -18.66 -10.34
CA SER A 12 27.56 -18.25 -11.09
C SER A 12 26.23 -18.55 -10.38
N GLU A 13 26.21 -19.46 -9.43
CA GLU A 13 25.03 -19.88 -8.67
C GLU A 13 24.60 -18.87 -7.58
N ASN A 14 25.53 -18.05 -7.08
CA ASN A 14 25.26 -17.04 -6.05
C ASN A 14 24.87 -15.67 -6.63
N LEU A 15 24.78 -15.54 -7.97
CA LEU A 15 24.45 -14.26 -8.60
C LEU A 15 22.99 -13.88 -8.32
N PRO A 16 22.74 -12.72 -7.70
CA PRO A 16 21.39 -12.24 -7.45
C PRO A 16 20.67 -11.97 -8.77
N LYS A 17 19.52 -12.62 -8.97
CA LYS A 17 18.67 -12.46 -10.16
C LYS A 17 17.79 -11.21 -10.10
N THR A 18 17.75 -10.50 -8.97
CA THR A 18 16.85 -9.36 -8.74
C THR A 18 17.61 -8.22 -8.06
N ALA A 19 17.26 -6.97 -8.37
CA ALA A 19 17.86 -5.80 -7.75
C ALA A 19 17.73 -5.79 -6.21
N ILE A 20 16.66 -6.39 -5.67
CA ILE A 20 16.42 -6.54 -4.23
C ILE A 20 17.47 -7.45 -3.59
N SER A 21 17.72 -8.63 -4.15
CA SER A 21 18.72 -9.56 -3.62
C SER A 21 20.14 -9.00 -3.75
N SER A 22 20.42 -8.28 -4.84
CA SER A 22 21.68 -7.53 -5.00
C SER A 22 21.86 -6.47 -3.92
N LEU A 23 20.80 -5.76 -3.54
CA LEU A 23 20.83 -4.74 -2.49
C LEU A 23 21.05 -5.36 -1.10
N ILE A 24 20.43 -6.51 -0.80
CA ILE A 24 20.60 -7.23 0.47
C ILE A 24 22.04 -7.73 0.65
N LYS A 25 22.66 -8.20 -0.43
CA LYS A 25 24.06 -8.68 -0.42
C LYS A 25 25.08 -7.53 -0.51
N CYS A 26 24.63 -6.32 -0.83
CA CYS A 26 25.46 -5.13 -0.91
C CYS A 26 25.67 -4.51 0.46
N ASP A 27 26.89 -4.58 0.95
CA ASP A 27 27.28 -3.87 2.16
C ASP A 27 27.41 -2.36 1.85
N LYS A 28 26.59 -1.54 2.50
CA LYS A 28 26.55 -0.08 2.29
C LYS A 28 27.87 0.59 2.68
N THR A 29 28.63 -0.04 3.58
CA THR A 29 29.89 0.48 4.08
C THR A 29 31.01 0.39 3.05
N PHE A 30 31.00 -0.68 2.25
CA PHE A 30 32.03 -0.98 1.26
C PHE A 30 31.74 -0.37 -0.12
N PHE A 31 30.46 -0.28 -0.51
CA PHE A 31 30.06 0.24 -1.83
C PHE A 31 28.85 1.18 -1.74
N PRO A 32 29.02 2.39 -1.17
CA PRO A 32 27.92 3.33 -0.94
C PRO A 32 27.23 3.75 -2.25
N ASN A 33 27.99 4.07 -3.29
CA ASN A 33 27.45 4.53 -4.58
C ASN A 33 26.61 3.46 -5.29
N ILE A 34 27.06 2.20 -5.27
CA ILE A 34 26.33 1.07 -5.87
C ILE A 34 25.04 0.80 -5.08
N SER A 35 25.09 0.88 -3.75
CA SER A 35 23.91 0.71 -2.91
C SER A 35 22.84 1.79 -3.18
N ILE A 36 23.26 3.03 -3.45
CA ILE A 36 22.35 4.13 -3.78
C ILE A 36 21.72 3.89 -5.15
N LEU A 37 22.51 3.49 -6.15
CA LEU A 37 22.01 3.20 -7.49
C LEU A 37 20.98 2.06 -7.49
N LEU A 38 21.26 0.97 -6.76
CA LEU A 38 20.34 -0.15 -6.62
C LEU A 38 19.03 0.24 -5.93
N LYS A 39 19.10 1.09 -4.89
CA LYS A 39 17.91 1.64 -4.24
C LYS A 39 17.09 2.54 -5.15
N LEU A 40 17.76 3.40 -5.92
CA LEU A 40 17.08 4.31 -6.84
C LEU A 40 16.34 3.53 -7.93
N LEU A 41 17.00 2.52 -8.52
CA LEU A 41 16.38 1.62 -9.49
C LEU A 41 15.16 0.90 -8.90
N LEU A 42 15.29 0.39 -7.67
CA LEU A 42 14.18 -0.29 -7.00
C LEU A 42 13.03 0.67 -6.73
N CYS A 43 13.32 1.88 -6.25
CA CYS A 43 12.31 2.90 -6.00
C CYS A 43 11.57 3.25 -7.29
N LEU A 44 12.29 3.52 -8.37
CA LEU A 44 11.69 3.80 -9.69
C LEU A 44 10.83 2.65 -10.23
N ALA A 45 11.20 1.40 -9.96
CA ALA A 45 10.39 0.24 -10.34
C ALA A 45 9.14 0.06 -9.46
N VAL A 46 9.20 0.43 -8.18
CA VAL A 46 8.08 0.30 -7.22
C VAL A 46 7.09 1.47 -7.33
N VAL A 47 7.56 2.67 -7.66
CA VAL A 47 6.74 3.88 -7.83
C VAL A 47 5.55 3.65 -8.76
N PRO A 48 5.67 3.10 -9.99
CA PRO A 48 4.52 2.90 -10.88
C PRO A 48 3.48 1.92 -10.29
N VAL A 49 3.91 0.92 -9.53
CA VAL A 49 3.00 -0.02 -8.84
C VAL A 49 2.20 0.70 -7.74
N SER A 50 2.87 1.58 -7.00
CA SER A 50 2.23 2.41 -5.98
C SER A 50 1.28 3.44 -6.61
N VAL A 51 1.68 4.06 -7.73
CA VAL A 51 0.86 5.05 -8.46
C VAL A 51 -0.40 4.38 -9.01
N ALA A 52 -0.29 3.21 -9.65
CA ALA A 52 -1.46 2.48 -10.16
C ALA A 52 -2.46 2.11 -9.04
N THR A 53 -1.95 1.73 -7.86
CA THR A 53 -2.78 1.43 -6.69
C THR A 53 -3.47 2.69 -6.15
N MET A 54 -2.76 3.81 -6.11
CA MET A 54 -3.33 5.10 -5.74
C MET A 54 -4.39 5.58 -6.74
N GLU A 55 -4.12 5.52 -8.05
CA GLU A 55 -5.07 5.90 -9.10
C GLU A 55 -6.37 5.09 -9.01
N ARG A 56 -6.28 3.79 -8.75
CA ARG A 56 -7.45 2.93 -8.50
C ARG A 56 -8.26 3.38 -7.28
N SER A 57 -7.56 3.77 -6.21
CA SER A 57 -8.19 4.24 -4.96
C SER A 57 -8.86 5.61 -5.17
N PHE A 58 -8.18 6.55 -5.84
CA PHE A 58 -8.74 7.87 -6.19
C PHE A 58 -9.92 7.76 -7.16
N SER A 59 -9.86 6.86 -8.14
CA SER A 59 -10.98 6.58 -9.05
C SER A 59 -12.20 6.06 -8.29
N SER A 60 -11.99 5.15 -7.34
CA SER A 60 -13.06 4.62 -6.48
C SER A 60 -13.68 5.71 -5.60
N LEU A 61 -12.84 6.59 -5.02
CA LEU A 61 -13.30 7.73 -4.24
C LEU A 61 -14.08 8.74 -5.09
N LYS A 62 -13.63 9.01 -6.33
CA LYS A 62 -14.34 9.88 -7.28
C LYS A 62 -15.72 9.32 -7.64
N ARG A 63 -15.83 7.99 -7.83
CA ARG A 63 -17.11 7.29 -8.04
C ARG A 63 -18.03 7.42 -6.82
N LEU A 64 -17.50 7.17 -5.62
CA LEU A 64 -18.24 7.36 -4.36
C LEU A 64 -18.76 8.79 -4.20
N LYS A 65 -17.90 9.79 -4.43
CA LYS A 65 -18.27 11.22 -4.35
C LYS A 65 -19.34 11.61 -5.37
N THR A 66 -19.26 11.05 -6.58
CA THR A 66 -20.27 11.28 -7.64
C THR A 66 -21.61 10.64 -7.29
N TYR A 67 -21.60 9.42 -6.77
CA TYR A 67 -22.82 8.70 -6.37
C TYR A 67 -23.52 9.39 -5.19
N LEU A 68 -22.76 9.92 -4.22
CA LEU A 68 -23.26 10.51 -2.99
C LEU A 68 -23.54 12.02 -3.07
N ARG A 69 -23.48 12.61 -4.28
CA ARG A 69 -23.40 14.07 -4.54
C ARG A 69 -24.49 14.93 -3.86
N ASN A 70 -25.57 14.33 -3.38
CA ASN A 70 -26.65 15.05 -2.72
C ASN A 70 -26.66 15.00 -1.19
N THR A 71 -25.85 14.17 -0.48
CA THR A 71 -26.07 13.98 0.98
C THR A 71 -24.88 13.47 1.82
N THR A 72 -23.64 13.92 1.60
CA THR A 72 -22.50 13.38 2.39
C THR A 72 -21.51 14.44 2.85
N SER A 73 -21.26 14.48 4.16
CA SER A 73 -20.16 15.23 4.77
C SER A 73 -18.83 14.49 4.60
N GLU A 74 -17.71 15.21 4.62
CA GLU A 74 -16.36 14.65 4.45
C GLU A 74 -16.07 13.49 5.41
N ILE A 75 -16.61 13.53 6.64
CA ILE A 75 -16.47 12.47 7.64
C ILE A 75 -17.09 11.15 7.14
N ARG A 76 -18.31 11.22 6.61
CA ARG A 76 -19.02 10.05 6.08
C ARG A 76 -18.40 9.56 4.77
N LEU A 77 -17.87 10.47 3.95
CA LEU A 77 -17.16 10.11 2.71
C LEU A 77 -15.87 9.34 3.03
N ASN A 78 -15.07 9.79 3.99
CA ASN A 78 -13.86 9.10 4.41
C ASN A 78 -14.15 7.72 5.01
N GLY A 79 -15.19 7.60 5.83
CA GLY A 79 -15.63 6.29 6.35
C GLY A 79 -16.02 5.31 5.24
N LEU A 80 -16.78 5.77 4.24
CA LEU A 80 -17.18 4.95 3.08
C LEU A 80 -16.00 4.61 2.17
N ALA A 81 -15.05 5.53 1.98
CA ALA A 81 -13.84 5.26 1.23
C ALA A 81 -12.98 4.18 1.91
N LEU A 82 -12.82 4.26 3.24
CA LEU A 82 -12.09 3.25 4.02
C LEU A 82 -12.75 1.86 3.91
N LEU A 83 -14.08 1.78 4.02
CA LEU A 83 -14.84 0.55 3.82
C LEU A 83 -14.72 -0.01 2.40
N SER A 84 -14.68 0.86 1.38
CA SER A 84 -14.53 0.45 -0.01
C SER A 84 -13.12 -0.03 -0.36
N ILE A 85 -12.09 0.53 0.27
CA ILE A 85 -10.68 0.14 0.07
C ILE A 85 -10.38 -1.17 0.80
N HIS A 86 -10.85 -1.30 2.04
CA HIS A 86 -10.59 -2.46 2.90
C HIS A 86 -11.76 -3.44 2.93
N ARG A 87 -12.23 -3.86 1.75
CA ARG A 87 -13.39 -4.76 1.62
C ARG A 87 -13.10 -6.20 2.09
N ASP A 88 -11.82 -6.51 2.25
CA ASP A 88 -11.24 -7.76 2.75
C ASP A 88 -11.40 -7.93 4.27
N ILE A 89 -11.68 -6.85 5.01
CA ILE A 89 -11.97 -6.92 6.44
C ILE A 89 -13.41 -7.41 6.63
N LYS A 90 -13.57 -8.65 7.10
CA LYS A 90 -14.87 -9.17 7.53
C LYS A 90 -15.29 -8.48 8.82
N LEU A 91 -16.26 -7.56 8.72
CA LEU A 91 -16.93 -6.99 9.88
C LEU A 91 -17.93 -8.02 10.42
N ARG A 92 -17.96 -8.20 11.75
CA ARG A 92 -18.99 -8.99 12.42
C ARG A 92 -20.21 -8.11 12.65
N ASP A 93 -21.36 -8.54 12.14
CA ASP A 93 -22.60 -7.76 12.18
C ASP A 93 -23.00 -7.42 13.63
N GLU A 94 -22.76 -8.35 14.56
CA GLU A 94 -22.95 -8.21 16.02
C GLU A 94 -22.25 -6.98 16.61
N GLU A 95 -20.98 -6.77 16.26
CA GLU A 95 -20.18 -5.64 16.79
C GLU A 95 -20.58 -4.30 16.19
N VAL A 96 -21.02 -4.33 14.92
CA VAL A 96 -21.56 -3.13 14.27
C VAL A 96 -22.89 -2.77 14.93
N LEU A 97 -23.75 -3.75 15.20
CA LEU A 97 -25.03 -3.52 15.85
C LEU A 97 -24.86 -2.98 17.28
N ASP A 98 -23.99 -3.58 18.08
CA ASP A 98 -23.72 -3.12 19.45
C ASP A 98 -23.12 -1.69 19.47
N LYS A 99 -22.18 -1.39 18.56
CA LYS A 99 -21.67 -0.01 18.42
C LYS A 99 -22.73 0.97 17.94
N PHE A 100 -23.62 0.55 17.05
CA PHE A 100 -24.72 1.40 16.58
C PHE A 100 -25.76 1.64 17.68
N ALA A 101 -26.04 0.65 18.54
CA ALA A 101 -26.97 0.75 19.66
C ALA A 101 -26.44 1.69 20.76
N ASN A 102 -25.13 1.69 20.99
CA ASN A 102 -24.49 2.56 21.98
C ASN A 102 -24.35 4.04 21.53
N ILE A 103 -24.58 4.35 20.25
CA ILE A 103 -24.58 5.73 19.76
C ILE A 103 -26.02 6.27 19.88
N PRO A 104 -26.26 7.33 20.68
CA PRO A 104 -27.60 7.90 20.85
C PRO A 104 -28.02 8.60 19.55
N ARG A 105 -28.67 7.85 18.66
CA ARG A 105 -29.44 8.40 17.55
C ARG A 105 -30.90 8.07 17.81
N ASN A 106 -31.78 9.05 17.59
CA ASN A 106 -33.23 8.85 17.57
C ASN A 106 -33.64 7.98 16.37
N LEU A 107 -33.26 6.70 16.38
CA LEU A 107 -33.61 5.70 15.40
C LEU A 107 -34.28 4.55 16.15
N ASN A 108 -35.61 4.49 16.08
CA ASN A 108 -36.37 3.36 16.57
C ASN A 108 -36.11 2.16 15.66
N PHE A 109 -35.26 1.24 16.10
CA PHE A 109 -35.17 -0.07 15.47
C PHE A 109 -36.39 -0.87 15.93
N VAL A 110 -37.40 -0.96 15.06
CA VAL A 110 -38.50 -1.91 15.22
C VAL A 110 -37.98 -3.24 14.71
N LEU A 111 -37.77 -4.19 15.63
CA LEU A 111 -37.47 -5.59 15.36
C LEU A 111 -38.74 -6.34 14.95
#